data_AF-A0AAD0QKD6-F1
#
_entry.id   AF-A0AAD0QKD6-F1
#
_cell.length_a   1.000
_cell.length_b   1.000
_cell.length_c   1.000
_cell.angle_alpha   90.00
_cell.angle_beta   90.00
_cell.angle_gamma   90.00
#
_symmetry.space_group_name_H-M   'P 1'
#
loop_
_entity.id
_entity.type
_entity.pdbx_description
1 polymer ?
#
loop_
_entity_poly.entity_id
_entity_poly.type
_entity_poly.pdbx_seq_one_letter_code
_entity_poly.pdbx_strand_id
1 'polypeptide(L)'
;MLENFKNSFENSSLKIKIELYLLPILILFLLYILFNDDKVIENRYSQNHDILQIENKKYTESIFELSNKIEELAKTNSLLIQKIQNTKEQIVAQLRGKRDNLLKFLENIEYINNFTRIDFLILKKLENDTYLVDLRVDLSKYFLKNKRDKEIVDVEIEDYIEQEKDEFFEEKVKKEFKINAIIGSYAFINGIWFELNDDVFGYKLETIANDYVILKNDKDIIKLEVFSIEHFKNKN
;
A
#
# COMPACT_ATOMS: atom_id res chain seq x y z
N MET A 1 -13.85 -70.66 -11.39
CA MET A 1 -14.37 -69.31 -11.07
C MET A 1 -14.44 -68.40 -12.28
N LEU A 2 -13.36 -68.24 -13.08
CA LEU A 2 -13.41 -67.43 -14.31
C LEU A 2 -14.44 -67.92 -15.34
N GLU A 3 -14.57 -69.24 -15.49
CA GLU A 3 -15.49 -69.85 -16.47
C GLU A 3 -16.96 -69.60 -16.12
N ASN A 4 -17.30 -69.66 -14.83
CA ASN A 4 -18.63 -69.29 -14.33
C ASN A 4 -18.90 -67.79 -14.51
N PHE A 5 -17.87 -66.94 -14.36
CA PHE A 5 -18.00 -65.50 -14.57
C PHE A 5 -18.23 -65.16 -16.03
N LYS A 6 -17.50 -65.82 -16.94
CA LYS A 6 -17.67 -65.71 -18.39
C LYS A 6 -19.07 -66.14 -18.83
N ASN A 7 -19.54 -67.30 -18.37
CA ASN A 7 -20.89 -67.78 -18.69
C ASN A 7 -21.98 -66.88 -18.12
N SER A 8 -21.78 -66.29 -16.94
CA SER A 8 -22.73 -65.34 -16.35
C SER A 8 -22.75 -64.01 -17.11
N PHE A 9 -21.59 -63.56 -17.60
CA PHE A 9 -21.47 -62.34 -18.41
C PHE A 9 -22.10 -62.52 -19.79
N GLU A 10 -21.80 -63.61 -20.50
CA GLU A 10 -22.35 -63.88 -21.84
C GLU A 10 -23.88 -63.98 -21.83
N ASN A 11 -24.45 -64.58 -20.78
CA ASN A 11 -25.90 -64.74 -20.60
C ASN A 11 -26.60 -63.52 -19.98
N SER A 12 -25.86 -62.46 -19.63
CA SER A 12 -26.45 -61.24 -19.07
C SER A 12 -27.10 -60.35 -20.13
N SER A 13 -28.08 -59.54 -19.71
CA SER A 13 -28.75 -58.59 -20.59
C SER A 13 -27.77 -57.50 -21.09
N LEU A 14 -28.05 -56.93 -22.26
CA LEU A 14 -27.26 -55.85 -22.85
C LEU A 14 -27.00 -54.69 -21.88
N LYS A 15 -28.00 -54.34 -21.07
CA LYS A 15 -27.90 -53.29 -20.05
C LYS A 15 -26.79 -53.61 -19.03
N ILE A 16 -26.79 -54.83 -18.48
CA ILE A 16 -25.82 -55.27 -17.48
C ILE A 16 -24.41 -55.29 -18.07
N LYS A 17 -24.26 -55.72 -19.33
CA LYS A 17 -22.98 -55.70 -20.04
C LYS A 17 -22.41 -54.28 -20.14
N ILE A 18 -23.26 -53.31 -20.53
CA ILE A 18 -22.87 -51.91 -20.63
C ILE A 18 -22.46 -51.36 -19.26
N GLU A 19 -23.23 -51.63 -18.20
CA GLU A 19 -22.91 -51.19 -16.84
C GLU A 19 -21.56 -51.75 -16.37
N LEU A 20 -21.28 -53.03 -16.63
CA LEU A 20 -20.00 -53.68 -16.27
C LEU A 20 -18.80 -53.09 -17.03
N TYR A 21 -18.99 -52.67 -18.28
CA TYR A 21 -17.94 -51.98 -19.06
C TYR A 21 -17.74 -50.53 -18.61
N LEU A 22 -18.80 -49.85 -18.17
CA LEU A 22 -18.73 -48.45 -17.75
C LEU A 22 -18.10 -48.29 -16.36
N LEU A 23 -18.32 -49.27 -15.47
CA LEU A 23 -17.84 -49.27 -14.10
C LEU A 23 -16.32 -49.00 -13.98
N PRO A 24 -15.41 -49.72 -14.68
CA PRO A 24 -13.96 -49.46 -14.57
C PRO A 24 -13.56 -48.07 -15.06
N ILE A 25 -14.27 -47.52 -16.06
CA ILE A 25 -14.03 -46.15 -16.57
C ILE A 25 -14.42 -45.13 -15.49
N LEU A 26 -15.56 -45.34 -14.83
CA LEU A 26 -16.04 -44.45 -13.77
C LEU A 26 -15.12 -44.50 -12.54
N ILE A 27 -14.60 -45.68 -12.20
CA ILE A 27 -13.59 -45.84 -11.15
C ILE A 27 -12.30 -45.08 -11.51
N LEU A 28 -11.80 -45.21 -12.74
CA LEU A 28 -10.64 -44.46 -13.21
C LEU A 28 -10.85 -42.93 -13.15
N PHE A 29 -12.04 -42.47 -13.53
CA PHE A 29 -12.41 -41.05 -13.43
C PHE A 29 -12.49 -40.57 -11.97
N LEU A 30 -13.02 -41.39 -11.07
CA LEU A 30 -13.07 -41.07 -9.64
C LEU A 30 -11.67 -41.00 -9.03
N LEU A 31 -10.80 -41.95 -9.40
CA LEU A 31 -9.38 -41.94 -9.01
C LEU A 31 -8.68 -40.69 -9.56
N TYR A 32 -8.96 -40.31 -10.81
CA TYR A 32 -8.46 -39.06 -11.37
C TYR A 32 -8.90 -37.87 -10.53
N ILE A 33 -10.18 -37.72 -10.16
CA ILE A 33 -10.62 -36.61 -9.30
C ILE A 33 -9.94 -36.64 -7.92
N LEU A 34 -9.79 -37.83 -7.31
CA LEU A 34 -9.23 -37.97 -5.96
C LEU A 34 -7.71 -37.74 -5.91
N PHE A 35 -6.99 -38.06 -6.99
CA PHE A 35 -5.53 -37.96 -7.06
C PHE A 35 -5.03 -36.82 -7.94
N ASN A 36 -5.90 -36.19 -8.73
CA ASN A 36 -5.60 -34.93 -9.39
C ASN A 36 -5.67 -33.84 -8.32
N ASP A 37 -4.58 -33.76 -7.56
CA ASP A 37 -4.23 -32.65 -6.70
C ASP A 37 -3.88 -31.48 -7.62
N ASP A 38 -4.88 -30.99 -8.35
CA ASP A 38 -4.87 -29.62 -8.83
C ASP A 38 -4.76 -28.82 -7.55
N LYS A 39 -3.53 -28.42 -7.23
CA LYS A 39 -3.25 -27.26 -6.40
C LYS A 39 -3.98 -26.10 -7.06
N VAL A 40 -5.28 -26.00 -6.80
CA VAL A 40 -6.02 -24.76 -6.84
C VAL A 40 -5.18 -23.90 -5.92
N ILE A 41 -4.42 -23.02 -6.54
CA ILE A 41 -3.50 -22.12 -5.87
C ILE A 41 -4.36 -21.31 -4.89
N GLU A 42 -4.41 -21.76 -3.64
CA GLU A 42 -5.04 -21.09 -2.50
C GLU A 42 -4.20 -19.86 -2.11
N ASN A 43 -3.81 -19.01 -3.07
CA ASN A 43 -3.11 -17.75 -2.78
C ASN A 43 -4.06 -16.63 -2.32
N ARG A 44 -5.29 -16.93 -1.87
CA ARG A 44 -6.26 -15.90 -1.48
C ARG A 44 -6.78 -15.99 -0.04
N TYR A 45 -6.43 -17.04 0.72
CA TYR A 45 -6.86 -17.17 2.13
C TYR A 45 -5.73 -17.01 3.17
N SER A 46 -4.44 -16.97 2.79
CA SER A 46 -3.36 -16.69 3.75
C SER A 46 -3.18 -15.19 4.04
N GLN A 47 -3.53 -14.30 3.11
CA GLN A 47 -3.23 -12.86 3.25
C GLN A 47 -3.93 -12.21 4.46
N ASN A 48 -5.15 -12.61 4.80
CA ASN A 48 -5.88 -12.02 5.92
C ASN A 48 -5.35 -12.46 7.29
N HIS A 49 -4.83 -13.69 7.40
CA HIS A 49 -4.22 -14.14 8.65
C HIS A 49 -2.92 -13.38 8.93
N ASP A 50 -2.12 -13.14 7.89
CA ASP A 50 -0.86 -12.38 8.00
C ASP A 50 -1.09 -10.90 8.32
N ILE A 51 -2.13 -10.25 7.76
CA ILE A 51 -2.47 -8.84 8.07
C ILE A 51 -2.97 -8.69 9.52
N LEU A 52 -3.82 -9.61 10.01
CA LEU A 52 -4.32 -9.58 11.39
C LEU A 52 -3.20 -9.83 12.43
N GLN A 53 -2.19 -10.62 12.07
CA GLN A 53 -0.98 -10.79 12.90
C GLN A 53 -0.13 -9.51 12.97
N ILE A 54 -0.08 -8.72 11.89
CA ILE A 54 0.69 -7.46 11.83
C ILE A 54 0.06 -6.37 12.69
N GLU A 55 -1.27 -6.23 12.69
CA GLU A 55 -1.97 -5.15 13.41
C GLU A 55 -1.72 -5.18 14.93
N ASN A 56 -1.55 -6.38 15.49
CA ASN A 56 -1.31 -6.59 16.92
C ASN A 56 0.18 -6.64 17.29
N LYS A 57 1.09 -6.53 16.32
CA LYS A 57 2.52 -6.64 16.56
C LYS A 57 3.05 -5.36 17.19
N LYS A 58 3.50 -5.46 18.45
CA LYS A 58 4.11 -4.35 19.20
C LYS A 58 5.64 -4.39 19.11
N TYR A 59 6.26 -3.24 19.32
CA TYR A 59 7.71 -3.16 19.47
C TYR A 59 8.14 -3.83 20.79
N THR A 60 8.97 -4.87 20.71
CA THR A 60 9.41 -5.67 21.87
C THR A 60 10.87 -5.44 22.25
N GLU A 61 11.62 -4.76 21.39
CA GLU A 61 13.03 -4.43 21.63
C GLU A 61 13.19 -3.24 22.60
N SER A 62 14.42 -2.91 22.94
CA SER A 62 14.75 -1.83 23.87
C SER A 62 14.50 -0.46 23.22
N ILE A 63 13.49 0.27 23.72
CA ILE A 63 13.22 1.66 23.32
C ILE A 63 14.41 2.57 23.64
N PHE A 64 15.17 2.25 24.69
CA PHE A 64 16.38 2.98 25.05
C PHE A 64 17.46 2.82 23.96
N GLU A 65 17.68 1.61 23.46
CA GLU A 65 18.61 1.37 22.35
C GLU A 65 18.15 2.08 21.08
N LEU A 66 16.85 2.06 20.78
CA LEU A 66 16.29 2.80 19.65
C LEU A 66 16.48 4.32 19.80
N SER A 67 16.32 4.84 21.01
CA SER A 67 16.56 6.26 21.32
C SER A 67 18.03 6.62 21.09
N ASN A 68 18.97 5.80 21.56
CA ASN A 68 20.41 5.99 21.31
C ASN A 68 20.73 5.97 19.81
N LYS A 69 20.11 5.05 19.06
CA LYS A 69 20.27 4.97 17.60
C LYS A 69 19.75 6.23 16.90
N ILE A 70 18.63 6.79 17.36
CA ILE A 70 18.12 8.09 16.89
C ILE A 70 19.13 9.21 17.21
N GLU A 71 19.76 9.18 18.39
CA GLU A 71 20.79 10.17 18.71
C GLU A 71 22.04 10.07 17.82
N GLU A 72 22.49 8.86 17.54
CA GLU A 72 23.62 8.61 16.63
C GLU A 72 23.31 9.06 15.20
N LEU A 73 22.08 8.84 14.72
CA LEU A 73 21.63 9.33 13.43
C LEU A 73 21.61 10.86 13.38
N ALA A 74 21.17 11.53 14.45
CA ALA A 74 21.20 12.99 14.52
C ALA A 74 22.65 13.51 14.45
N LYS A 75 23.56 12.92 15.22
CA LYS A 75 24.99 13.27 15.20
C LYS A 75 25.62 13.06 13.82
N THR A 76 25.35 11.92 13.19
CA THR A 76 25.82 11.61 11.82
C THR A 76 25.33 12.63 10.80
N ASN A 77 24.09 13.11 10.94
CA ASN A 77 23.54 14.16 10.08
C ASN A 77 23.90 15.58 10.55
N SER A 78 24.85 15.75 11.48
CA SER A 78 25.27 17.06 12.01
C SER A 78 24.10 17.89 12.58
N LEU A 79 23.19 17.22 13.29
CA LEU A 79 22.09 17.84 14.04
C LEU A 79 22.42 17.86 15.53
N LEU A 80 22.06 18.96 16.20
CA LEU A 80 22.21 19.12 17.63
C LEU A 80 20.92 18.67 18.33
N ILE A 81 20.99 17.61 19.13
CA ILE A 81 19.88 17.22 20.01
C ILE A 81 19.89 18.11 21.24
N GLN A 82 18.77 18.77 21.50
CA GLN A 82 18.55 19.53 22.73
C GLN A 82 17.92 18.66 23.80
N LYS A 83 17.05 17.72 23.39
CA LYS A 83 16.32 16.87 24.30
C LYS A 83 15.84 15.62 23.57
N ILE A 84 15.92 14.47 24.23
CA ILE A 84 15.21 13.26 23.84
C ILE A 84 14.50 12.68 25.06
N GLN A 85 13.28 12.21 24.86
CA GLN A 85 12.47 11.57 25.89
C GLN A 85 11.81 10.35 25.30
N ASN A 86 11.89 9.24 26.02
CA ASN A 86 11.26 7.99 25.65
C ASN A 86 10.13 7.65 26.61
N THR A 87 9.04 7.13 26.04
CA THR A 87 7.97 6.46 26.78
C THR A 87 7.82 5.04 26.22
N LYS A 88 6.84 4.27 26.71
CA LYS A 88 6.61 2.90 26.24
C LYS A 88 6.20 2.81 24.76
N GLU A 89 5.59 3.85 24.21
CA GLU A 89 4.98 3.81 22.88
C GLU A 89 5.44 4.94 21.97
N GLN A 90 6.30 5.84 22.47
CA GLN A 90 6.75 6.99 21.69
C GLN A 90 8.14 7.47 22.10
N ILE A 91 8.84 8.08 21.15
CA ILE A 91 10.07 8.85 21.37
C ILE A 91 9.81 10.29 20.93
N VAL A 92 10.10 11.25 21.81
CA VAL A 92 10.01 12.68 21.52
C VAL A 92 11.42 13.25 21.49
N ALA A 93 11.78 13.95 20.42
CA ALA A 93 13.09 14.56 20.25
C ALA A 93 12.95 16.04 19.87
N GLN A 94 13.76 16.89 20.49
CA GLN A 94 13.95 18.28 20.11
C GLN A 94 15.36 18.43 19.55
N LEU A 95 15.45 18.92 18.31
CA LEU A 95 16.70 18.99 17.57
C LEU A 95 16.82 20.31 16.80
N ARG A 96 18.06 20.68 16.52
CA ARG A 96 18.41 21.89 15.76
C ARG A 96 19.41 21.57 14.66
N GLY A 97 19.19 22.12 13.47
CA GLY A 97 20.18 22.03 12.40
C GLY A 97 19.70 22.62 11.07
N LYS A 98 20.50 22.44 10.03
CA LYS A 98 20.19 22.92 8.66
C LYS A 98 19.09 22.09 8.01
N ARG A 99 18.36 22.70 7.07
CA ARG A 99 17.26 22.05 6.32
C ARG A 99 17.66 20.70 5.71
N ASP A 100 18.72 20.66 4.92
CA ASP A 100 19.10 19.44 4.18
C ASP A 100 19.47 18.28 5.09
N ASN A 101 20.15 18.59 6.19
CA ASN A 101 20.53 17.63 7.22
C ASN A 101 19.31 17.08 7.95
N LEU A 102 18.32 17.94 8.19
CA LEU A 102 17.05 17.55 8.78
C LEU A 102 16.30 16.57 7.87
N LEU A 103 16.18 16.88 6.57
CA LEU A 103 15.49 16.01 5.62
C LEU A 103 16.09 14.60 5.59
N LYS A 104 17.42 14.51 5.52
CA LYS A 104 18.13 13.22 5.58
C LYS A 104 17.88 12.49 6.90
N PHE A 105 17.87 13.21 8.02
CA PHE A 105 17.60 12.62 9.32
C PHE A 105 16.16 12.09 9.45
N LEU A 106 15.16 12.84 8.97
CA LEU A 106 13.76 12.42 8.98
C LEU A 106 13.56 11.17 8.12
N GLU A 107 14.18 11.11 6.94
CA GLU A 107 14.18 9.91 6.09
C GLU A 107 14.78 8.71 6.84
N ASN A 108 15.92 8.90 7.50
CA ASN A 108 16.58 7.84 8.27
C ASN A 108 15.71 7.32 9.42
N ILE A 109 15.02 8.19 10.15
CA ILE A 109 14.09 7.80 11.22
C ILE A 109 12.89 7.05 10.66
N GLU A 110 12.32 7.57 9.57
CA GLU A 110 11.15 6.97 8.93
C GLU A 110 11.46 5.58 8.38
N TYR A 111 12.71 5.20 8.14
CA TYR A 111 13.09 3.87 7.65
C TYR A 111 14.04 3.08 8.56
N ILE A 112 14.18 3.45 9.84
CA ILE A 112 15.12 2.79 10.77
C ILE A 112 14.73 1.34 11.08
N ASN A 113 13.42 1.05 11.15
CA ASN A 113 12.81 -0.28 11.28
C ASN A 113 11.31 -0.18 10.91
N ASN A 114 10.55 -1.26 11.01
CA ASN A 114 9.12 -1.28 10.70
C ASN A 114 8.21 -0.92 11.89
N PHE A 115 8.75 -0.36 12.97
CA PHE A 115 7.98 0.01 14.16
C PHE A 115 8.02 1.50 14.46
N THR A 116 8.93 2.27 13.85
CA THR A 116 8.91 3.73 13.95
C THR A 116 7.90 4.33 12.96
N ARG A 117 7.31 5.45 13.30
CA ARG A 117 6.68 6.35 12.33
C ARG A 117 6.71 7.75 12.87
N ILE A 118 7.08 8.73 12.04
CA ILE A 118 6.94 10.13 12.44
C ILE A 118 5.45 10.49 12.39
N ASP A 119 4.84 10.71 13.55
CA ASP A 119 3.42 11.03 13.66
C ASP A 119 3.17 12.52 13.98
N PHE A 120 4.21 13.23 14.43
CA PHE A 120 4.17 14.66 14.67
C PHE A 120 5.52 15.33 14.41
N LEU A 121 5.46 16.47 13.74
CA LEU A 121 6.61 17.32 13.46
C LEU A 121 6.20 18.79 13.51
N ILE A 122 6.89 19.58 14.33
CA ILE A 122 6.83 21.05 14.28
C ILE A 122 8.18 21.55 13.81
N LEU A 123 8.16 22.44 12.82
CA LEU A 123 9.34 23.11 12.29
C LEU A 123 9.26 24.61 12.64
N LYS A 124 10.30 25.14 13.28
CA LYS A 124 10.46 26.58 13.51
C LYS A 124 11.75 27.07 12.87
N LYS A 125 11.62 27.96 11.88
CA LYS A 125 12.77 28.61 11.26
C LYS A 125 13.46 29.55 12.27
N LEU A 126 14.78 29.47 12.30
CA LEU A 126 15.68 30.39 13.00
C LEU A 126 16.50 31.17 11.96
N GLU A 127 17.51 31.91 12.41
CA GLU A 127 18.46 32.59 11.54
C GLU A 127 19.36 31.59 10.78
N ASN A 128 19.88 32.01 9.62
CA ASN A 128 20.88 31.29 8.81
C ASN A 128 20.46 29.87 8.39
N ASP A 129 19.24 29.73 7.85
CA ASP A 129 18.66 28.46 7.36
C ASP A 129 18.75 27.29 8.37
N THR A 130 18.73 27.64 9.65
CA THR A 130 18.70 26.69 10.75
C THR A 130 17.28 26.56 11.25
N TYR A 131 16.87 25.35 11.60
CA TYR A 131 15.53 25.05 12.10
C TYR A 131 15.62 24.41 13.47
N LEU A 132 14.66 24.74 14.33
CA LEU A 132 14.36 24.01 15.54
C LEU A 132 13.16 23.10 15.26
N VAL A 133 13.29 21.84 15.64
CA VAL A 133 12.33 20.80 15.28
C VAL A 133 11.94 20.02 16.52
N ASP A 134 10.63 19.96 16.75
CA ASP A 134 10.02 19.05 17.71
C ASP A 134 9.46 17.86 16.93
N LEU A 135 9.98 16.67 17.23
CA LEU A 135 9.67 15.43 16.56
C LEU A 135 9.05 14.44 17.54
N ARG A 136 7.99 13.75 17.12
CA ARG A 136 7.48 12.56 17.81
C ARG A 136 7.50 11.37 16.85
N VAL A 137 7.99 10.26 17.38
CA VAL A 137 8.10 8.97 16.71
C VAL A 137 7.22 7.99 17.46
N ASP A 138 6.19 7.50 16.78
CA ASP A 138 5.27 6.45 17.25
C ASP A 138 5.94 5.07 17.16
N LEU A 139 5.75 4.26 18.20
CA LEU A 139 6.21 2.88 18.36
C LEU A 139 5.08 1.90 18.73
N SER A 140 3.83 2.37 18.73
CA SER A 140 2.68 1.64 19.25
C SER A 140 2.35 0.35 18.47
N LYS A 141 2.72 0.29 17.19
CA LYS A 141 2.37 -0.80 16.28
C LYS A 141 3.40 -0.98 15.16
N TYR A 142 3.24 -2.06 14.42
CA TYR A 142 4.01 -2.31 13.20
C TYR A 142 3.46 -1.51 12.01
N PHE A 143 4.37 -0.98 11.21
CA PHE A 143 4.11 -0.21 10.00
C PHE A 143 4.70 -0.92 8.78
N LEU A 144 3.88 -1.12 7.76
CA LEU A 144 4.34 -1.56 6.44
C LEU A 144 4.94 -0.37 5.71
N LYS A 145 6.25 -0.41 5.47
CA LYS A 145 7.01 0.67 4.84
C LYS A 145 7.48 0.24 3.47
N ASN A 146 7.12 1.01 2.46
CA ASN A 146 7.66 0.84 1.12
C ASN A 146 8.85 1.78 0.98
N LYS A 147 10.07 1.22 1.06
CA LYS A 147 11.26 1.94 0.65
C LYS A 147 11.18 2.03 -0.87
N ARG A 148 10.73 3.17 -1.41
CA ARG A 148 10.87 3.42 -2.84
C ARG A 148 12.37 3.42 -3.11
N ASP A 149 12.85 2.52 -3.97
CA ASP A 149 14.15 2.71 -4.57
C ASP A 149 14.14 4.12 -5.17
N LYS A 150 15.21 4.89 -4.95
CA LYS A 150 15.32 6.28 -5.37
C LYS A 150 15.26 6.39 -6.90
N GLU A 151 14.07 6.26 -7.47
CA GLU A 151 13.72 7.09 -8.61
C GLU A 151 13.79 8.51 -8.07
N ILE A 152 14.69 9.28 -8.67
CA ILE A 152 14.79 10.72 -8.51
C ILE A 152 13.44 11.26 -8.96
N VAL A 153 12.48 11.28 -8.04
CA VAL A 153 11.35 12.19 -8.14
C VAL A 153 11.98 13.51 -7.78
N ASP A 154 12.38 14.26 -8.80
CA ASP A 154 12.58 15.69 -8.68
C ASP A 154 11.25 16.24 -8.14
N VAL A 155 11.14 16.30 -6.83
CA VAL A 155 10.16 17.16 -6.17
C VAL A 155 10.71 18.55 -6.44
N GLU A 156 10.30 19.11 -7.58
CA GLU A 156 10.26 20.55 -7.76
C GLU A 156 9.50 21.08 -6.55
N ILE A 157 10.26 21.51 -5.55
CA ILE A 157 9.76 22.43 -4.55
C ILE A 157 9.43 23.66 -5.37
N GLU A 158 8.15 23.84 -5.69
CA GLU A 158 7.61 25.11 -6.18
C GLU A 158 7.95 26.16 -5.13
N ASP A 159 9.14 26.73 -5.27
CA ASP A 159 9.47 28.00 -4.70
C ASP A 159 8.44 28.98 -5.28
N TYR A 160 7.54 29.48 -4.43
CA TYR A 160 6.78 30.69 -4.70
C TYR A 160 7.78 31.85 -4.79
N ILE A 161 8.48 31.93 -5.93
CA ILE A 161 9.22 33.10 -6.38
C ILE A 161 8.36 33.68 -7.50
N GLU A 162 7.89 34.90 -7.29
CA GLU A 162 7.33 35.75 -8.34
C GLU A 162 8.20 35.64 -9.59
N GLN A 163 7.68 35.02 -10.64
CA GLN A 163 8.31 35.08 -11.95
C GLN A 163 7.53 36.03 -12.83
N GLU A 164 8.18 37.16 -13.09
CA GLU A 164 8.07 37.83 -14.37
C GLU A 164 8.17 36.81 -15.50
N LYS A 165 7.31 37.06 -16.47
CA LYS A 165 7.24 36.47 -17.80
C LYS A 165 8.62 36.06 -18.34
N ASP A 166 8.72 34.85 -18.84
CA ASP A 166 9.06 34.65 -20.25
C ASP A 166 8.75 33.22 -20.71
N GLU A 167 8.61 33.15 -22.02
CA GLU A 167 7.87 32.20 -22.85
C GLU A 167 8.60 30.87 -23.13
N PHE A 168 7.79 29.83 -23.30
CA PHE A 168 8.02 28.58 -24.05
C PHE A 168 9.00 27.51 -23.51
N PHE A 169 8.44 26.40 -23.01
CA PHE A 169 8.61 25.05 -23.61
C PHE A 169 7.45 24.16 -23.13
N GLU A 170 6.42 23.98 -23.97
CA GLU A 170 5.39 22.95 -23.75
C GLU A 170 5.96 21.56 -24.07
N GLU A 171 6.67 20.94 -23.13
CA GLU A 171 6.65 19.48 -23.06
C GLU A 171 5.42 19.09 -22.23
N LYS A 172 4.39 18.59 -22.92
CA LYS A 172 3.25 17.92 -22.28
C LYS A 172 3.76 16.65 -21.60
N VAL A 173 4.30 16.79 -20.40
CA VAL A 173 4.41 15.68 -19.45
C VAL A 173 2.98 15.18 -19.26
N LYS A 174 2.69 13.99 -19.78
CA LYS A 174 1.38 13.36 -19.66
C LYS A 174 1.19 13.02 -18.18
N LYS A 175 0.57 13.94 -17.44
CA LYS A 175 0.32 13.77 -16.00
C LYS A 175 -0.54 12.52 -15.82
N GLU A 176 0.02 11.48 -15.20
CA GLU A 176 -0.73 10.28 -14.88
C GLU A 176 -1.59 10.54 -13.64
N PHE A 177 -2.89 10.32 -13.79
CA PHE A 177 -3.82 10.41 -12.68
C PHE A 177 -4.10 9.01 -12.14
N LYS A 178 -3.88 8.84 -10.84
CA LYS A 178 -4.18 7.62 -10.09
C LYS A 178 -5.18 7.95 -8.99
N ILE A 179 -6.33 7.29 -9.03
CA ILE A 179 -7.29 7.35 -7.94
C ILE A 179 -6.98 6.29 -6.90
N ASN A 180 -6.91 6.72 -5.65
CA ASN A 180 -6.56 5.87 -4.51
C ASN A 180 -7.80 5.49 -3.70
N ALA A 181 -8.76 6.42 -3.53
CA ALA A 181 -10.00 6.18 -2.80
C ALA A 181 -11.06 7.24 -3.16
N ILE A 182 -12.32 6.92 -2.92
CA ILE A 182 -13.43 7.88 -2.89
C ILE A 182 -14.17 7.67 -1.57
N ILE A 183 -14.39 8.75 -0.82
CA ILE A 183 -15.10 8.70 0.46
C ILE A 183 -16.13 9.83 0.47
N GLY A 184 -17.41 9.46 0.37
CA GLY A 184 -18.50 10.43 0.32
C GLY A 184 -18.36 11.38 -0.87
N SER A 185 -18.22 12.68 -0.60
CA SER A 185 -18.04 13.74 -1.58
C SER A 185 -16.57 14.10 -1.87
N TYR A 186 -15.63 13.27 -1.41
CA TYR A 186 -14.19 13.52 -1.53
C TYR A 186 -13.50 12.45 -2.37
N ALA A 187 -12.58 12.88 -3.23
CA ALA A 187 -11.75 12.00 -4.04
C ALA A 187 -10.28 12.08 -3.63
N PHE A 188 -9.63 10.94 -3.42
CA PHE A 188 -8.20 10.86 -3.13
C PHE A 188 -7.45 10.54 -4.43
N ILE A 189 -6.85 11.56 -5.04
CA ILE A 189 -6.18 11.48 -6.35
C ILE A 189 -4.72 11.87 -6.16
N ASN A 190 -3.80 11.05 -6.66
CA ASN A 190 -2.34 11.26 -6.55
C ASN A 190 -1.83 11.58 -5.13
N GLY A 191 -2.53 11.09 -4.11
CA GLY A 191 -2.15 11.32 -2.70
C GLY A 191 -2.71 12.60 -2.07
N ILE A 192 -3.63 13.32 -2.72
CA ILE A 192 -4.27 14.55 -2.21
C ILE A 192 -5.79 14.39 -2.25
N TRP A 193 -6.49 14.97 -1.27
CA TRP A 193 -7.95 15.00 -1.20
C TRP A 193 -8.52 16.20 -1.95
N PHE A 194 -9.51 15.95 -2.78
CA PHE A 194 -10.20 16.97 -3.58
C PHE A 194 -11.73 16.89 -3.41
N GLU A 195 -12.37 18.04 -3.43
CA GLU A 195 -13.82 18.24 -3.43
C GLU A 195 -14.35 18.51 -4.84
N LEU A 196 -15.67 18.43 -5.00
CA LEU A 196 -16.34 18.75 -6.26
C LEU A 196 -15.99 20.18 -6.71
N ASN A 197 -15.60 20.33 -7.97
CA ASN A 197 -15.14 21.55 -8.64
C ASN A 197 -13.71 22.00 -8.32
N ASP A 198 -12.94 21.26 -7.53
CA ASP A 198 -11.53 21.57 -7.32
C ASP A 198 -10.71 21.41 -8.61
N ASP A 199 -9.61 22.16 -8.69
CA ASP A 199 -8.60 21.98 -9.72
C ASP A 199 -7.63 20.88 -9.32
N VAL A 200 -7.55 19.86 -10.16
CA VAL A 200 -6.67 18.71 -10.02
C VAL A 200 -5.66 18.77 -11.15
N PHE A 201 -4.56 19.49 -10.93
CA PHE A 201 -3.45 19.63 -11.86
C PHE A 201 -3.85 20.18 -13.25
N GLY A 202 -4.78 21.13 -13.30
CA GLY A 202 -5.32 21.73 -14.53
C GLY A 202 -6.57 21.03 -15.09
N TYR A 203 -7.17 20.10 -14.33
CA TYR A 203 -8.47 19.49 -14.65
C TYR A 203 -9.46 19.80 -13.54
N LYS A 204 -10.66 20.19 -13.92
CA LYS A 204 -11.75 20.40 -12.97
C LYS A 204 -12.39 19.05 -12.60
N LEU A 205 -12.53 18.80 -11.31
CA LEU A 205 -13.24 17.64 -10.79
C LEU A 205 -14.77 17.86 -10.91
N GLU A 206 -15.34 17.42 -12.03
CA GLU A 206 -16.75 17.68 -12.39
C GLU A 206 -17.71 16.66 -11.74
N THR A 207 -17.25 15.46 -11.40
CA THR A 207 -18.10 14.42 -10.80
C THR A 207 -17.32 13.54 -9.83
N ILE A 208 -17.94 13.28 -8.68
CA ILE A 208 -17.50 12.28 -7.70
C ILE A 208 -18.67 11.31 -7.49
N ALA A 209 -18.49 10.06 -7.91
CA ALA A 209 -19.41 8.94 -7.68
C ALA A 209 -18.74 7.92 -6.76
N ASN A 210 -19.48 6.92 -6.26
CA ASN A 210 -18.94 5.98 -5.26
C ASN A 210 -17.73 5.15 -5.77
N ASP A 211 -17.67 4.89 -7.07
CA ASP A 211 -16.72 4.00 -7.73
C ASP A 211 -15.89 4.70 -8.82
N TYR A 212 -16.20 5.96 -9.16
CA TYR A 212 -15.44 6.71 -10.15
C TYR A 212 -15.48 8.22 -9.94
N VAL A 213 -14.54 8.91 -10.57
CA VAL A 213 -14.55 10.38 -10.70
C VAL A 213 -14.32 10.79 -12.16
N ILE A 214 -14.78 12.00 -12.49
CA ILE A 214 -14.58 12.60 -13.82
C ILE A 214 -13.79 13.89 -13.65
N LEU A 215 -12.63 13.92 -14.29
CA LEU A 215 -11.76 15.08 -14.44
C LEU A 215 -11.94 15.64 -15.85
N LYS A 216 -12.11 16.95 -15.97
CA LYS A 216 -12.35 17.60 -17.26
C LYS A 216 -11.58 18.89 -17.38
N ASN A 217 -10.94 19.08 -18.53
CA ASN A 217 -10.41 20.37 -18.95
C ASN A 217 -10.97 20.71 -20.35
N ASP A 218 -10.47 21.77 -20.97
CA ASP A 218 -10.93 22.20 -22.30
C ASP A 218 -10.53 21.26 -23.45
N LYS A 219 -9.63 20.30 -23.21
CA LYS A 219 -8.99 19.45 -24.23
C LYS A 219 -9.42 17.98 -24.12
N ASP A 220 -9.68 17.47 -22.92
CA ASP A 220 -9.95 16.07 -22.66
C ASP A 220 -10.75 15.82 -21.36
N ILE A 221 -11.38 14.64 -21.33
CA ILE A 221 -12.16 14.13 -20.19
C ILE A 221 -11.51 12.82 -19.75
N ILE A 222 -11.15 12.74 -18.48
CA ILE A 222 -10.52 11.57 -17.86
C ILE A 222 -11.47 10.99 -16.83
N LYS A 223 -11.85 9.72 -17.00
CA LYS A 223 -12.59 8.95 -16.01
C LYS A 223 -11.61 8.08 -15.22
N LEU A 224 -11.57 8.25 -13.90
CA LEU A 224 -10.79 7.40 -13.01
C LEU A 224 -11.74 6.51 -12.22
N GLU A 225 -11.51 5.21 -12.26
CA GLU A 225 -12.32 4.23 -11.55
C GLU A 225 -11.50 3.67 -10.39
N VAL A 226 -12.11 3.64 -9.19
CA VAL A 226 -11.56 2.89 -8.08
C VAL A 226 -11.89 1.43 -8.36
N PHE A 227 -10.87 0.57 -8.46
CA PHE A 227 -11.07 -0.87 -8.51
C PHE A 227 -11.68 -1.34 -7.18
N SER A 228 -13.01 -1.23 -7.05
CA SER A 228 -13.74 -1.83 -5.96
C SER A 228 -13.82 -3.33 -6.23
N ILE A 229 -13.10 -4.13 -5.43
CA ILE A 229 -13.46 -5.54 -5.27
C ILE A 229 -14.93 -5.54 -4.85
N GLU A 230 -15.78 -6.22 -5.62
CA GLU A 230 -17.26 -6.22 -5.55
C GLU A 230 -17.89 -6.58 -4.18
N HIS A 231 -17.07 -6.82 -3.15
CA HIS A 231 -17.48 -7.27 -1.82
C HIS A 231 -18.18 -6.23 -0.94
N PHE A 232 -18.28 -4.96 -1.36
CA PHE A 232 -19.04 -3.94 -0.61
C PHE A 232 -20.48 -3.74 -1.08
N LYS A 233 -20.94 -4.42 -2.15
CA LYS A 233 -22.33 -4.28 -2.64
C LYS A 233 -23.40 -5.04 -1.84
N ASN A 234 -23.02 -5.86 -0.84
CA ASN A 234 -23.99 -6.51 0.04
C ASN A 234 -23.88 -5.99 1.48
N LYS A 235 -24.36 -4.76 1.68
CA LYS A 235 -24.92 -4.31 2.97
C LYS A 235 -25.78 -3.08 2.72
N ASN A 236 -27.02 -3.35 2.29
CA ASN A 236 -28.29 -2.76 2.76
C ASN A 236 -29.40 -3.10 1.77
#